data_AF-A0A9P0PV92-F1
#
_entry.id   AF-A0A9P0PV92-F1
#
_cell.length_a   1.000
_cell.length_b   1.000
_cell.length_c   1.000
_cell.angle_alpha   90.00
_cell.angle_beta   90.00
_cell.angle_gamma   90.00
#
_symmetry.space_group_name_H-M   'P 1'
#
loop_
_entity.id
_entity.type
_entity.pdbx_description
1 polymer ?
#
loop_
_entity_poly.entity_id
_entity_poly.type
_entity_poly.pdbx_seq_one_letter_code
_entity_poly.pdbx_strand_id
1 'polypeptide(L)'
;MLVANLSVLIDTVEKDACKNLIYRLYLVLRFLFDEMQGQQVTVNAQNQINANISLGSPVILKMNDTITMSSVGLLELAHREYQAGDYENAERHCMQLWRQDQTNTGVLLLLSSIHFQCRRLDKSAQFSTLAIKQNPLLAEAYSNLGNVYKERGQLQEALENYRHAVRLKPDFIDGYINLAAALVAAGDMEQAVQAYITALQYNPDLYCVRSDLGNLLKALGRLDEAKE
;
A
#
# COMPACT_ATOMS: atom_id res chain seq x y z
N MET A 1 23.73 -32.84 -30.18
CA MET A 1 24.17 -32.85 -28.76
C MET A 1 23.86 -31.50 -28.10
N LEU A 2 22.63 -30.97 -28.23
CA LEU A 2 22.24 -29.65 -27.69
C LEU A 2 20.96 -29.68 -26.82
N VAL A 3 20.28 -30.83 -26.74
CA VAL A 3 18.99 -30.95 -26.03
C VAL A 3 19.19 -31.18 -24.52
N ALA A 4 20.40 -31.54 -24.08
CA ALA A 4 20.66 -31.90 -22.67
C ALA A 4 20.97 -30.72 -21.73
N ASN A 5 21.24 -29.51 -22.25
CA ASN A 5 21.59 -28.35 -21.41
C ASN A 5 20.40 -27.44 -21.05
N LEU A 6 19.25 -27.59 -21.71
CA LEU A 6 18.07 -26.78 -21.37
C LEU A 6 17.33 -27.30 -20.13
N SER A 7 17.29 -28.62 -19.87
CA SER A 7 16.53 -29.14 -18.72
C SER A 7 17.21 -28.84 -17.38
N VAL A 8 18.54 -28.88 -17.32
CA VAL A 8 19.31 -28.63 -16.08
C VAL A 8 19.24 -27.16 -15.63
N LEU A 9 19.05 -26.23 -16.57
CA LEU A 9 18.94 -24.79 -16.27
C LEU A 9 17.51 -24.36 -15.92
N ILE A 10 16.50 -25.18 -16.26
CA ILE A 10 15.10 -24.92 -15.90
C ILE A 10 14.85 -25.27 -14.43
N ASP A 11 15.42 -26.37 -13.93
CA ASP A 11 15.17 -26.85 -12.55
C ASP A 11 15.87 -26.02 -11.46
N THR A 12 16.88 -25.22 -11.81
CA THR A 12 17.60 -24.36 -10.84
C THR A 12 16.97 -22.98 -10.66
N VAL A 13 15.95 -22.63 -11.45
CA VAL A 13 15.41 -21.27 -11.59
C VAL A 13 14.04 -21.07 -10.89
N GLU A 14 13.51 -22.10 -10.24
CA GLU A 14 12.21 -22.09 -9.55
C GLU A 14 12.09 -21.17 -8.30
N LYS A 15 13.14 -20.41 -7.92
CA LYS A 15 13.16 -19.71 -6.62
C LYS A 15 13.14 -18.16 -6.60
N ASP A 16 13.07 -17.47 -7.74
CA ASP A 16 12.94 -15.99 -7.74
C ASP A 16 12.15 -15.46 -8.95
N ALA A 17 10.90 -15.06 -8.73
CA ALA A 17 9.95 -14.70 -9.79
C ALA A 17 10.29 -13.39 -10.54
N CYS A 18 10.99 -12.43 -9.91
CA CYS A 18 11.27 -11.12 -10.52
C CYS A 18 12.53 -11.08 -11.42
N LYS A 19 13.47 -12.02 -11.27
CA LYS A 19 14.66 -12.08 -12.16
C LYS A 19 14.38 -12.82 -13.47
N ASN A 20 13.30 -13.60 -13.54
CA ASN A 20 13.03 -14.50 -14.67
C ASN A 20 12.73 -13.76 -15.98
N LEU A 21 11.96 -12.66 -15.96
CA LEU A 21 11.47 -12.06 -17.20
C LEU A 21 12.50 -11.12 -17.85
N ILE A 22 13.19 -10.30 -17.05
CA ILE A 22 14.26 -9.41 -17.53
C ILE A 22 15.44 -10.24 -18.06
N TYR A 23 15.79 -11.33 -17.40
CA TYR A 23 16.88 -12.19 -17.83
C TYR A 23 16.50 -13.03 -19.07
N ARG A 24 15.24 -13.46 -19.20
CA ARG A 24 14.71 -14.08 -20.44
C ARG A 24 14.69 -13.08 -21.60
N LEU A 25 14.26 -11.84 -21.36
CA LEU A 25 14.27 -10.79 -22.38
C LEU A 25 15.69 -10.41 -22.79
N TYR A 26 16.62 -10.33 -21.83
CA TYR A 26 18.04 -10.10 -22.08
C TYR A 26 18.68 -11.25 -22.87
N LEU A 27 18.35 -12.50 -22.58
CA LEU A 27 18.85 -13.67 -23.33
C LEU A 27 18.27 -13.73 -24.75
N VAL A 28 17.00 -13.39 -24.94
CA VAL A 28 16.36 -13.30 -26.27
C VAL A 28 16.96 -12.14 -27.07
N LEU A 29 17.12 -10.96 -26.46
CA LEU A 29 17.75 -9.80 -27.09
C LEU A 29 19.22 -10.06 -27.42
N ARG A 30 19.97 -10.75 -26.55
CA ARG A 30 21.38 -11.11 -26.77
C ARG A 30 21.53 -12.17 -27.87
N PHE A 31 20.63 -13.16 -27.93
CA PHE A 31 20.57 -14.14 -29.01
C PHE A 31 20.26 -13.47 -30.35
N LEU A 32 19.32 -12.50 -30.37
CA LEU A 32 19.01 -11.69 -31.56
C LEU A 32 20.16 -10.73 -31.94
N PHE A 33 20.90 -10.20 -30.97
CA PHE A 33 22.01 -9.27 -31.19
C PHE A 33 23.28 -9.96 -31.71
N ASP A 34 23.57 -11.18 -31.24
CA ASP A 34 24.70 -11.99 -31.74
C ASP A 34 24.46 -12.52 -33.18
N GLU A 35 23.20 -12.64 -33.63
CA GLU A 35 22.85 -12.99 -35.03
C GLU A 35 22.64 -11.79 -35.97
N MET A 36 22.39 -10.58 -35.46
CA MET A 36 21.98 -9.42 -36.29
C MET A 36 22.94 -8.23 -36.21
N GLN A 37 24.09 -8.34 -36.87
CA GLN A 37 24.95 -7.19 -37.17
C GLN A 37 24.21 -6.21 -38.11
N GLY A 38 23.71 -5.08 -37.57
CA GLY A 38 23.46 -3.87 -38.37
C GLY A 38 22.02 -3.36 -38.58
N GLN A 39 21.02 -3.73 -37.76
CA GLN A 39 19.65 -3.19 -37.89
C GLN A 39 19.23 -2.26 -36.73
N GLN A 40 18.49 -1.18 -37.05
CA GLN A 40 18.03 -0.18 -36.08
C GLN A 40 16.81 -0.69 -35.29
N VAL A 41 16.99 -0.85 -33.98
CA VAL A 41 15.91 -1.06 -33.00
C VAL A 41 15.70 0.26 -32.26
N THR A 42 14.47 0.76 -32.25
CA THR A 42 14.11 2.00 -31.53
C THR A 42 12.96 1.75 -30.58
N VAL A 43 13.08 2.29 -29.35
CA VAL A 43 12.03 2.27 -28.33
C VAL A 43 11.40 3.65 -28.27
N ASN A 44 10.08 3.74 -28.39
CA ASN A 44 9.38 5.03 -28.35
C ASN A 44 9.03 5.47 -26.92
N ALA A 45 8.58 6.71 -26.76
CA ALA A 45 8.21 7.31 -25.47
C ALA A 45 7.02 6.63 -24.76
N GLN A 46 6.40 5.62 -25.38
CA GLN A 46 5.31 4.80 -24.83
C GLN A 46 5.78 3.37 -24.51
N ASN A 47 7.09 3.13 -24.46
CA ASN A 47 7.72 1.82 -24.25
C ASN A 47 7.35 0.75 -25.29
N GLN A 48 7.06 1.15 -26.53
CA GLN A 48 6.87 0.22 -27.64
C GLN A 48 8.19 0.02 -28.39
N ILE A 49 8.53 -1.23 -28.67
CA ILE A 49 9.72 -1.61 -29.45
C ILE A 49 9.33 -1.71 -30.93
N ASN A 50 9.89 -0.83 -31.76
CA ASN A 50 9.73 -0.90 -33.21
C ASN A 50 11.03 -1.43 -33.83
N ALA A 51 10.92 -2.54 -34.56
CA ALA A 51 12.01 -3.11 -35.36
C ALA A 51 11.60 -3.16 -36.83
N ASN A 52 12.37 -2.51 -37.70
CA ASN A 52 12.17 -2.57 -39.16
C ASN A 52 12.98 -3.72 -39.75
N ILE A 53 12.33 -4.87 -39.94
CA ILE A 53 12.94 -6.08 -40.50
C ILE A 53 12.66 -6.10 -42.02
N SER A 54 13.69 -5.96 -42.85
CA SER A 54 13.56 -6.09 -44.31
C SER A 54 13.90 -7.51 -44.74
N LEU A 55 12.89 -8.36 -44.86
CA LEU A 55 13.02 -9.74 -45.38
C LEU A 55 12.18 -9.88 -46.64
N GLY A 56 12.59 -9.26 -47.76
CA GLY A 56 11.97 -9.46 -49.09
C GLY A 56 10.48 -9.07 -49.23
N SER A 57 9.81 -8.71 -48.14
CA SER A 57 8.48 -8.12 -48.01
C SER A 57 8.38 -7.59 -46.58
N PRO A 58 7.81 -6.39 -46.35
CA PRO A 58 7.75 -5.83 -45.00
C PRO A 58 6.76 -6.62 -44.13
N VAL A 59 7.29 -7.39 -43.18
CA VAL A 59 6.50 -8.02 -42.11
C VAL A 59 6.46 -7.03 -40.95
N ILE A 60 5.32 -6.37 -40.75
CA ILE A 60 5.08 -5.52 -39.58
C ILE A 60 4.58 -6.41 -38.44
N LEU A 61 5.46 -6.80 -37.53
CA LEU A 61 5.08 -7.44 -36.27
C LEU A 61 4.60 -6.36 -35.29
N LYS A 62 3.27 -6.17 -35.19
CA LYS A 62 2.67 -5.32 -34.14
C LYS A 62 2.58 -6.13 -32.84
N MET A 63 3.64 -6.12 -32.03
CA MET A 63 3.53 -6.52 -30.62
C MET A 63 2.87 -5.37 -29.86
N ASN A 64 1.54 -5.45 -29.72
CA ASN A 64 0.72 -4.49 -28.95
C ASN A 64 0.57 -4.90 -27.48
N ASP A 65 1.46 -5.75 -26.97
CA ASP A 65 1.47 -6.13 -25.57
C ASP A 65 2.05 -4.98 -24.76
N THR A 66 1.17 -4.01 -24.47
CA THR A 66 1.37 -3.09 -23.36
C THR A 66 1.63 -3.99 -22.15
N ILE A 67 2.78 -3.87 -21.49
CA ILE A 67 3.04 -4.58 -20.23
C ILE A 67 2.10 -3.97 -19.18
N THR A 68 0.82 -4.35 -19.23
CA THR A 68 -0.14 -4.01 -18.20
C THR A 68 0.18 -4.90 -17.01
N MET A 69 0.77 -4.31 -15.99
CA MET A 69 0.93 -4.95 -14.70
C MET A 69 -0.46 -5.41 -14.22
N SER A 70 -0.54 -6.64 -13.70
CA SER A 70 -1.79 -7.17 -13.19
C SER A 70 -2.36 -6.25 -12.11
N SER A 71 -3.68 -6.24 -11.91
CA SER A 71 -4.32 -5.41 -10.88
C SER A 71 -3.73 -5.63 -9.49
N VAL A 72 -3.36 -6.89 -9.18
CA VAL A 72 -2.67 -7.27 -7.94
C VAL A 72 -1.26 -6.68 -7.88
N GLY A 73 -0.45 -6.84 -8.93
CA GLY A 73 0.91 -6.28 -8.96
C GLY A 73 0.93 -4.74 -8.89
N LEU A 74 -0.08 -4.10 -9.48
CA LEU A 74 -0.25 -2.65 -9.43
C LEU A 74 -0.65 -2.15 -8.05
N LEU A 75 -1.49 -2.91 -7.32
CA LEU A 75 -1.84 -2.58 -5.95
C LEU A 75 -0.64 -2.74 -5.02
N GLU A 76 0.13 -3.82 -5.15
CA GLU A 76 1.36 -4.03 -4.39
C GLU A 76 2.39 -2.92 -4.63
N LEU A 77 2.56 -2.49 -5.89
CA LEU A 77 3.43 -1.37 -6.22
C LEU A 77 2.95 -0.08 -5.52
N ALA A 78 1.66 0.24 -5.61
CA ALA A 78 1.10 1.41 -4.96
C ALA A 78 1.29 1.39 -3.43
N HIS A 79 1.19 0.21 -2.79
CA HIS A 79 1.51 0.06 -1.37
C HIS A 79 2.99 0.34 -1.06
N ARG A 80 3.92 -0.14 -1.89
CA ARG A 80 5.36 0.12 -1.71
C ARG A 80 5.69 1.61 -1.90
N GLU A 81 5.09 2.23 -2.91
CA GLU A 81 5.23 3.67 -3.16
C GLU A 81 4.68 4.50 -1.99
N TYR A 82 3.52 4.14 -1.46
CA TYR A 82 2.96 4.75 -0.25
C TYR A 82 3.90 4.63 0.95
N GLN A 83 4.46 3.43 1.19
CA GLN A 83 5.43 3.20 2.27
C GLN A 83 6.73 3.98 2.07
N ALA A 84 7.16 4.19 0.83
CA ALA A 84 8.31 5.02 0.48
C ALA A 84 8.04 6.53 0.56
N GLY A 85 6.79 6.95 0.81
CA GLY A 85 6.38 8.36 0.81
C GLY A 85 6.14 8.94 -0.59
N ASP A 86 6.20 8.11 -1.64
CA ASP A 86 5.91 8.49 -3.02
C ASP A 86 4.38 8.49 -3.26
N TYR A 87 3.72 9.44 -2.62
CA TYR A 87 2.27 9.56 -2.65
C TYR A 87 1.72 9.91 -4.04
N GLU A 88 2.52 10.53 -4.90
CA GLU A 88 2.10 10.91 -6.25
C GLU A 88 1.97 9.68 -7.16
N ASN A 89 2.99 8.81 -7.17
CA ASN A 89 2.93 7.57 -7.94
C ASN A 89 1.89 6.62 -7.36
N ALA A 90 1.83 6.49 -6.02
CA ALA A 90 0.82 5.68 -5.35
C ALA A 90 -0.61 6.13 -5.69
N GLU A 91 -0.89 7.44 -5.67
CA GLU A 91 -2.20 7.98 -6.06
C GLU A 91 -2.50 7.65 -7.52
N ARG A 92 -1.53 7.82 -8.44
CA ARG A 92 -1.73 7.56 -9.87
C ARG A 92 -2.15 6.11 -10.12
N HIS A 93 -1.43 5.16 -9.51
CA HIS A 93 -1.70 3.73 -9.64
C HIS A 93 -3.02 3.34 -8.97
N CYS A 94 -3.31 3.85 -7.77
CA CYS A 94 -4.59 3.61 -7.11
C CYS A 94 -5.78 4.19 -7.89
N MET A 95 -5.65 5.39 -8.47
CA MET A 95 -6.70 5.99 -9.29
C MET A 95 -6.92 5.20 -10.59
N GLN A 96 -5.88 4.60 -11.16
CA GLN A 96 -6.02 3.68 -12.29
C GLN A 96 -6.82 2.42 -11.89
N LEU A 97 -6.48 1.80 -10.75
CA LEU A 97 -7.21 0.64 -10.23
C LEU A 97 -8.67 0.98 -9.91
N TRP A 98 -8.91 2.13 -9.29
CA TRP A 98 -10.26 2.57 -8.93
C TRP A 98 -11.16 2.84 -10.13
N ARG A 99 -10.60 3.33 -11.26
CA ARG A 99 -11.34 3.48 -12.52
C ARG A 99 -11.76 2.14 -13.11
N GLN A 100 -11.00 1.07 -12.86
CA GLN A 100 -11.30 -0.28 -13.33
C GLN A 100 -12.33 -0.96 -12.42
N ASP A 101 -12.18 -0.79 -11.11
CA ASP A 101 -13.09 -1.33 -10.10
C ASP A 101 -13.31 -0.33 -8.96
N GLN A 102 -14.51 0.27 -8.95
CA GLN A 102 -14.90 1.24 -7.92
C GLN A 102 -15.31 0.60 -6.60
N THR A 103 -15.44 -0.73 -6.56
CA THR A 103 -15.86 -1.50 -5.38
C THR A 103 -14.68 -2.09 -4.60
N ASN A 104 -13.45 -1.95 -5.12
CA ASN A 104 -12.26 -2.45 -4.44
C ASN A 104 -11.97 -1.65 -3.16
N THR A 105 -12.32 -2.23 -2.02
CA THR A 105 -12.17 -1.58 -0.71
C THR A 105 -10.72 -1.36 -0.32
N GLY A 106 -9.79 -2.23 -0.73
CA GLY A 106 -8.36 -2.04 -0.48
C GLY A 106 -7.81 -0.80 -1.17
N VAL A 107 -8.22 -0.57 -2.42
CA VAL A 107 -7.87 0.65 -3.16
C VAL A 107 -8.49 1.89 -2.52
N LEU A 108 -9.75 1.83 -2.08
CA LEU A 108 -10.42 2.94 -1.39
C LEU A 108 -9.72 3.30 -0.06
N LEU A 109 -9.33 2.30 0.73
CA LEU A 109 -8.57 2.50 1.97
C LEU A 109 -7.21 3.14 1.70
N LEU A 110 -6.50 2.68 0.67
CA LEU A 110 -5.20 3.21 0.29
C LEU A 110 -5.31 4.65 -0.24
N LEU A 111 -6.30 4.96 -1.09
CA LEU A 111 -6.57 6.33 -1.54
C LEU A 111 -6.91 7.26 -0.37
N SER A 112 -7.74 6.81 0.57
CA SER A 112 -8.03 7.55 1.79
C SER A 112 -6.75 7.90 2.56
N SER A 113 -5.87 6.91 2.73
CA SER A 113 -4.60 7.06 3.45
C SER A 113 -3.64 7.99 2.71
N ILE A 114 -3.48 7.85 1.39
CA ILE A 114 -2.67 8.73 0.54
C ILE A 114 -3.15 10.18 0.65
N HIS A 115 -4.46 10.41 0.52
CA HIS A 115 -5.01 11.76 0.61
C HIS A 115 -4.87 12.37 2.00
N PHE A 116 -4.95 11.55 3.06
CA PHE A 116 -4.69 11.99 4.43
C PHE A 116 -3.24 12.48 4.58
N GLN A 117 -2.26 11.70 4.13
CA GLN A 117 -0.84 12.08 4.20
C GLN A 117 -0.54 13.36 3.42
N CYS A 118 -1.20 13.54 2.27
CA CYS A 118 -1.11 14.77 1.48
C CYS A 118 -1.91 15.96 2.04
N ARG A 119 -2.47 15.87 3.25
CA ARG A 119 -3.33 16.90 3.87
C ARG A 119 -4.58 17.27 3.06
N ARG A 120 -5.01 16.40 2.15
CA ARG A 120 -6.23 16.55 1.33
C ARG A 120 -7.41 15.89 2.06
N LEU A 121 -7.78 16.47 3.20
CA LEU A 121 -8.72 15.88 4.17
C LEU A 121 -10.10 15.58 3.57
N ASP A 122 -10.63 16.43 2.68
CA ASP A 122 -11.93 16.19 2.04
C ASP A 122 -11.94 14.93 1.17
N LYS A 123 -10.88 14.73 0.38
CA LYS A 123 -10.74 13.50 -0.43
C LYS A 123 -10.56 12.28 0.46
N SER A 124 -9.78 12.40 1.54
CA SER A 124 -9.60 11.31 2.50
C SER A 124 -10.92 10.88 3.15
N ALA A 125 -11.74 11.86 3.59
CA ALA A 125 -13.07 11.58 4.11
C ALA A 125 -13.95 10.90 3.04
N GLN A 126 -13.97 11.44 1.82
CA GLN A 126 -14.75 10.89 0.72
C GLN A 126 -14.43 9.41 0.46
N PHE A 127 -13.14 9.05 0.32
CA PHE A 127 -12.74 7.67 0.07
C PHE A 127 -13.00 6.76 1.27
N SER A 128 -12.85 7.25 2.50
CA SER A 128 -13.23 6.50 3.71
C SER A 128 -14.73 6.21 3.74
N THR A 129 -15.56 7.20 3.43
CA THR A 129 -17.02 7.02 3.35
C THR A 129 -17.42 6.06 2.23
N LEU A 130 -16.75 6.12 1.07
CA LEU A 130 -16.96 5.15 -0.01
C LEU A 130 -16.59 3.73 0.44
N ALA A 131 -15.47 3.56 1.14
CA ALA A 131 -15.06 2.26 1.68
C ALA A 131 -16.10 1.71 2.68
N ILE A 132 -16.60 2.55 3.59
CA ILE A 132 -17.67 2.20 4.54
C ILE A 132 -18.95 1.82 3.81
N LYS A 133 -19.35 2.58 2.78
CA LYS A 133 -20.55 2.29 1.98
C LYS A 133 -20.44 0.94 1.27
N GLN A 134 -19.24 0.60 0.79
CA GLN A 134 -18.98 -0.66 0.10
C GLN A 134 -18.91 -1.85 1.05
N ASN A 135 -18.27 -1.67 2.21
CA ASN A 135 -18.24 -2.67 3.27
C ASN A 135 -18.28 -1.98 4.65
N PRO A 136 -19.46 -1.98 5.32
CA PRO A 136 -19.64 -1.36 6.63
C PRO A 136 -18.89 -2.05 7.78
N LEU A 137 -18.23 -3.18 7.55
CA LEU A 137 -17.47 -3.92 8.58
C LEU A 137 -15.96 -3.62 8.52
N LEU A 138 -15.52 -2.69 7.66
CA LEU A 138 -14.11 -2.30 7.56
C LEU A 138 -13.69 -1.35 8.68
N ALA A 139 -13.12 -1.90 9.75
CA ALA A 139 -12.58 -1.14 10.87
C ALA A 139 -11.56 -0.06 10.42
N GLU A 140 -10.72 -0.39 9.43
CA GLU A 140 -9.72 0.51 8.86
C GLU A 140 -10.35 1.77 8.24
N ALA A 141 -11.53 1.65 7.63
CA ALA A 141 -12.21 2.78 7.00
C ALA A 141 -12.75 3.77 8.04
N TYR A 142 -13.30 3.26 9.14
CA TYR A 142 -13.71 4.09 10.28
C TYR A 142 -12.51 4.75 10.95
N SER A 143 -11.39 4.03 11.13
CA SER A 143 -10.16 4.61 11.68
C SER A 143 -9.61 5.74 10.79
N ASN A 144 -9.60 5.55 9.47
CA ASN A 144 -9.20 6.60 8.53
C ASN A 144 -10.13 7.82 8.58
N LEU A 145 -11.45 7.61 8.66
CA LEU A 145 -12.40 8.71 8.81
C LEU A 145 -12.23 9.43 10.16
N GLY A 146 -11.97 8.68 11.23
CA GLY A 146 -11.64 9.22 12.55
C GLY A 146 -10.38 10.09 12.53
N ASN A 147 -9.34 9.67 11.79
CA ASN A 147 -8.13 10.47 11.58
C ASN A 147 -8.46 11.81 10.93
N VAL A 148 -9.34 11.82 9.92
CA VAL A 148 -9.76 13.06 9.26
C VAL A 148 -10.49 13.98 10.24
N TYR A 149 -11.42 13.46 11.05
CA TYR A 149 -12.12 14.28 12.05
C TYR A 149 -11.17 14.83 13.12
N LYS A 150 -10.22 14.02 13.58
CA LYS A 150 -9.19 14.44 14.54
C LYS A 150 -8.37 15.61 14.00
N GLU A 151 -7.89 15.54 12.77
CA GLU A 151 -7.12 16.64 12.14
C GLU A 151 -7.95 17.91 11.93
N ARG A 152 -9.28 17.79 11.85
CA ARG A 152 -10.21 18.93 11.78
C ARG A 152 -10.55 19.52 13.15
N GLY A 153 -10.05 18.94 14.25
CA GLY A 153 -10.44 19.31 15.62
C GLY A 153 -11.82 18.81 16.04
N GLN A 154 -12.45 17.95 15.23
CA GLN A 154 -13.76 17.34 15.49
C GLN A 154 -13.58 16.09 16.36
N LEU A 155 -13.19 16.29 17.62
CA LEU A 155 -12.73 15.21 18.49
C LEU A 155 -13.84 14.20 18.84
N GLN A 156 -15.10 14.63 18.98
CA GLN A 156 -16.19 13.72 19.32
C GLN A 156 -16.47 12.75 18.16
N GLU A 157 -16.56 13.26 16.94
CA GLU A 157 -16.72 12.45 15.74
C GLU A 157 -15.53 11.50 15.53
N ALA A 158 -14.31 11.95 15.83
CA ALA A 158 -13.13 11.09 15.80
C ALA A 158 -13.26 9.92 16.79
N LEU A 159 -13.60 10.21 18.04
CA LEU A 159 -13.79 9.19 19.09
C LEU A 159 -14.88 8.18 18.73
N GLU A 160 -16.01 8.63 18.19
CA GLU A 160 -17.09 7.75 17.73
C GLU A 160 -16.61 6.77 16.66
N ASN A 161 -15.86 7.27 15.67
CA ASN A 161 -15.31 6.46 14.60
C ASN A 161 -14.26 5.46 15.09
N TYR A 162 -13.33 5.88 15.94
CA TYR A 162 -12.33 4.97 16.51
C TYR A 162 -12.95 3.89 17.41
N ARG A 163 -13.92 4.27 18.27
CA ARG A 163 -14.70 3.30 19.08
C ARG A 163 -15.44 2.32 18.19
N HIS A 164 -15.97 2.77 17.05
CA HIS A 164 -16.62 1.88 16.09
C HIS A 164 -15.61 0.92 15.45
N ALA A 165 -14.44 1.41 15.04
CA ALA A 165 -13.37 0.59 14.46
C ALA A 165 -12.95 -0.55 15.40
N VAL A 166 -12.64 -0.25 16.66
CA VAL A 166 -12.21 -1.28 17.64
C VAL A 166 -13.34 -2.23 18.06
N ARG A 167 -14.61 -1.82 17.95
CA ARG A 167 -15.74 -2.76 18.13
C ARG A 167 -15.86 -3.75 16.97
N LEU A 168 -15.63 -3.30 15.74
CA LEU A 168 -15.65 -4.16 14.55
C LEU A 168 -14.48 -5.13 14.53
N LYS A 169 -13.30 -4.65 14.97
CA LYS A 169 -12.06 -5.41 14.98
C LYS A 169 -11.36 -5.23 16.34
N PRO A 170 -11.69 -6.08 17.34
CA PRO A 170 -11.14 -5.97 18.69
C PRO A 170 -9.62 -6.14 18.78
N ASP A 171 -8.97 -6.75 17.79
CA ASP A 171 -7.51 -6.88 17.70
C ASP A 171 -6.85 -5.76 16.88
N PHE A 172 -7.58 -4.68 16.57
CA PHE A 172 -7.07 -3.58 15.75
C PHE A 172 -6.18 -2.62 16.54
N ILE A 173 -4.90 -2.98 16.65
CA ILE A 173 -3.86 -2.22 17.36
C ILE A 173 -3.86 -0.74 16.98
N ASP A 174 -3.76 -0.40 15.68
CA ASP A 174 -3.73 1.00 15.23
C ASP A 174 -5.02 1.75 15.60
N GLY A 175 -6.16 1.06 15.65
CA GLY A 175 -7.43 1.61 16.12
C GLY A 175 -7.37 2.05 17.59
N TYR A 176 -6.78 1.24 18.47
CA TYR A 176 -6.58 1.60 19.88
C TYR A 176 -5.57 2.72 20.06
N ILE A 177 -4.47 2.73 19.30
CA ILE A 177 -3.48 3.82 19.35
C ILE A 177 -4.14 5.15 18.95
N ASN A 178 -4.91 5.15 17.86
CA ASN A 178 -5.62 6.35 17.41
C ASN A 178 -6.71 6.80 18.40
N LEU A 179 -7.44 5.85 19.00
CA LEU A 179 -8.42 6.11 20.05
C LEU A 179 -7.76 6.76 21.28
N ALA A 180 -6.64 6.20 21.75
CA ALA A 180 -5.91 6.72 22.90
C ALA A 180 -5.42 8.16 22.64
N ALA A 181 -4.82 8.41 21.47
CA ALA A 181 -4.37 9.76 21.10
C ALA A 181 -5.52 10.78 21.07
N ALA A 182 -6.70 10.39 20.54
CA ALA A 182 -7.87 11.25 20.53
C ALA A 182 -8.46 11.49 21.94
N LEU A 183 -8.43 10.48 22.81
CA LEU A 183 -8.86 10.60 24.21
C LEU A 183 -7.95 11.53 25.00
N VAL A 184 -6.63 11.46 24.81
CA VAL A 184 -5.67 12.42 25.37
C VAL A 184 -6.01 13.84 24.92
N ALA A 185 -6.24 14.04 23.61
CA ALA A 185 -6.62 15.35 23.08
C ALA A 185 -7.95 15.88 23.64
N ALA A 186 -8.89 14.97 23.97
CA ALA A 186 -10.16 15.30 24.60
C ALA A 186 -10.08 15.47 26.14
N GLY A 187 -8.92 15.20 26.75
CA GLY A 187 -8.70 15.27 28.20
C GLY A 187 -9.15 14.03 28.98
N ASP A 188 -9.61 12.98 28.31
CA ASP A 188 -10.08 11.72 28.93
C ASP A 188 -8.90 10.75 29.12
N MET A 189 -7.99 11.14 30.02
CA MET A 189 -6.71 10.46 30.21
C MET A 189 -6.84 9.02 30.72
N GLU A 190 -7.87 8.73 31.53
CA GLU A 190 -8.08 7.37 32.07
C GLU A 190 -8.51 6.38 30.98
N GLN A 191 -9.44 6.76 30.10
CA GLN A 191 -9.78 5.89 28.97
C GLN A 191 -8.62 5.78 27.96
N ALA A 192 -7.80 6.83 27.82
CA ALA A 192 -6.60 6.76 26.99
C ALA A 192 -5.60 5.72 27.51
N VAL A 193 -5.35 5.68 28.83
CA VAL A 193 -4.53 4.65 29.48
C VAL A 193 -5.06 3.26 29.14
N GLN A 194 -6.37 3.04 29.31
CA GLN A 194 -6.98 1.74 29.01
C GLN A 194 -6.81 1.33 27.54
N ALA A 195 -6.97 2.27 26.61
CA ALA A 195 -6.79 2.01 25.18
C ALA A 195 -5.33 1.64 24.84
N TYR A 196 -4.34 2.33 25.42
CA TYR A 196 -2.93 1.96 25.25
C TYR A 196 -2.58 0.60 25.86
N ILE A 197 -3.10 0.30 27.05
CA ILE A 197 -2.93 -1.02 27.68
C ILE A 197 -3.51 -2.11 26.76
N THR A 198 -4.70 -1.90 26.19
CA THR A 198 -5.29 -2.87 25.27
C THR A 198 -4.46 -3.04 23.99
N ALA A 199 -3.90 -1.96 23.43
CA ALA A 199 -2.97 -2.09 22.30
C ALA A 199 -1.74 -2.96 22.64
N LEU A 200 -1.17 -2.77 23.85
CA LEU A 200 -0.03 -3.55 24.34
C LEU A 200 -0.38 -4.99 24.70
N GLN A 201 -1.63 -5.29 25.05
CA GLN A 201 -2.10 -6.67 25.24
C GLN A 201 -2.05 -7.45 23.93
N TYR A 202 -2.35 -6.81 22.79
CA TYR A 202 -2.26 -7.44 21.47
C TYR A 202 -0.83 -7.47 20.93
N ASN A 203 -0.02 -6.44 21.21
CA ASN A 203 1.40 -6.43 20.86
C ASN A 203 2.25 -5.73 21.94
N PRO A 204 2.91 -6.50 22.83
CA PRO A 204 3.73 -5.96 23.91
C PRO A 204 5.00 -5.21 23.46
N ASP A 205 5.44 -5.40 22.22
CA ASP A 205 6.72 -4.87 21.69
C ASP A 205 6.59 -3.46 21.08
N LEU A 206 5.41 -2.83 21.19
CA LEU A 206 5.17 -1.47 20.70
C LEU A 206 5.84 -0.43 21.59
N TYR A 207 7.14 -0.20 21.38
CA TYR A 207 7.95 0.74 22.16
C TYR A 207 7.39 2.17 22.19
N CYS A 208 6.87 2.66 21.06
CA CYS A 208 6.22 3.98 20.99
C CYS A 208 5.01 4.06 21.92
N VAL A 209 4.16 3.02 21.93
CA VAL A 209 2.97 2.95 22.79
C VAL A 209 3.34 2.86 24.26
N ARG A 210 4.35 2.07 24.64
CA ARG A 210 4.87 2.06 26.03
C ARG A 210 5.38 3.43 26.45
N SER A 211 6.07 4.13 25.56
CA SER A 211 6.59 5.47 25.83
C SER A 211 5.45 6.49 26.03
N ASP A 212 4.44 6.46 25.17
CA ASP A 212 3.25 7.32 25.27
C ASP A 212 2.46 7.04 26.55
N LEU A 213 2.25 5.76 26.88
CA LEU A 213 1.60 5.34 28.12
C LEU A 213 2.39 5.80 29.36
N GLY A 214 3.71 5.60 29.38
CA GLY A 214 4.56 6.04 30.49
C GLY A 214 4.54 7.56 30.69
N ASN A 215 4.52 8.33 29.61
CA ASN A 215 4.38 9.78 29.67
C ASN A 215 3.00 10.20 30.20
N LEU A 216 1.94 9.52 29.76
CA LEU A 216 0.58 9.76 30.23
C LEU A 216 0.43 9.43 31.73
N LEU A 217 0.97 8.30 32.18
CA LEU A 217 0.94 7.91 33.60
C LEU A 217 1.72 8.89 34.48
N LYS A 218 2.86 9.40 34.00
CA LYS A 218 3.60 10.48 34.69
C LYS A 218 2.77 11.75 34.80
N ALA A 219 2.07 12.14 33.74
CA ALA A 219 1.18 13.31 33.76
C ALA A 219 0.02 13.14 34.75
N LEU A 220 -0.45 11.91 34.97
CA LEU A 220 -1.44 11.55 35.97
C LEU A 220 -0.88 11.40 37.40
N GLY A 221 0.44 11.51 37.59
CA GLY A 221 1.09 11.27 38.89
C GLY A 221 1.20 9.81 39.31
N ARG A 222 0.86 8.86 38.42
CA ARG A 222 0.88 7.41 38.64
C ARG A 222 2.28 6.84 38.38
N LEU A 223 3.26 7.33 39.13
CA LEU A 223 4.68 7.04 38.90
C LEU A 223 5.07 5.58 39.12
N ASP A 224 4.32 4.85 39.93
CA ASP A 224 4.60 3.43 40.19
C ASP A 224 4.22 2.56 39.01
N GLU A 225 3.09 2.84 38.35
CA GLU A 225 2.67 2.15 37.12
C GLU A 225 3.55 2.51 35.92
N ALA A 226 4.14 3.72 35.91
CA ALA A 226 5.01 4.16 34.82
C ALA A 226 6.40 3.48 34.78
N LYS A 227 6.74 2.67 35.79
CA LYS A 227 8.03 1.97 35.90
C LYS A 227 8.03 0.57 35.26
N GLU A 228 6.85 0.01 35.01
CA GLU A 228 6.64 -1.32 34.42
C GLU A 228 6.54 -1.26 32.89
#